data_AF-A0A966LMS2-F1
#
_entry.id   AF-A0A966LMS2-F1
#
_cell.length_a   1.000
_cell.length_b   1.000
_cell.length_c   1.000
_cell.angle_alpha   90.00
_cell.angle_beta   90.00
_cell.angle_gamma   90.00
#
_symmetry.space_group_name_H-M   'P 1'
#
loop_
_entity.id
_entity.type
_entity.pdbx_description
1 polymer ?
#
loop_
_entity_poly.entity_id
_entity_poly.type
_entity_poly.pdbx_seq_one_letter_code
_entity_poly.pdbx_strand_id
1 'polypeptide(L)'
;MYRHSSLSLLAVAGLLLLSSACSKNNEKEEVLPELGLCKPVSLSSRLNYNSASGEYTYTTSGGGKISIGLSSTIKIGHRDYEGFGIELWGTLTTSGGIKLSGNHENLNGKHLKDRLGNRRTIVFPDGAKLTIVTKGPADEIISFSIYDGAESHHVNFVCNTLEYSGQSAFIAKSLDDAEADGETATFELTATGLLLYNIYREDEPGNKVYERVMLGELSRSQPNMVNDYFDDPRLGHT
;
A
#
# COMPACT_ATOMS: atom_id res chain seq x y z
N MET A 1 -63.49 -39.29 38.34
CA MET A 1 -64.73 -39.75 37.67
C MET A 1 -65.17 -38.68 36.67
N TYR A 2 -65.67 -39.12 35.50
CA TYR A 2 -65.98 -38.39 34.25
C TYR A 2 -64.76 -38.05 33.38
N ARG A 3 -64.74 -38.30 32.06
CA ARG A 3 -65.34 -39.29 31.14
C ARG A 3 -64.61 -39.06 29.79
N HIS A 4 -64.26 -40.12 29.07
CA HIS A 4 -63.71 -40.07 27.70
C HIS A 4 -64.78 -39.69 26.65
N SER A 5 -64.39 -39.02 25.55
CA SER A 5 -64.62 -39.42 24.13
C SER A 5 -64.22 -38.27 23.18
N SER A 6 -63.27 -38.46 22.26
CA SER A 6 -63.40 -38.97 20.86
C SER A 6 -63.69 -37.84 19.85
N LEU A 7 -62.69 -37.34 19.11
CA LEU A 7 -62.22 -37.79 17.77
C LEU A 7 -63.19 -37.46 16.62
N SER A 8 -62.80 -36.53 15.74
CA SER A 8 -63.23 -36.29 14.34
C SER A 8 -62.60 -34.96 13.88
N LEU A 9 -62.11 -34.69 12.67
CA LEU A 9 -61.70 -35.44 11.48
C LEU A 9 -61.00 -34.37 10.58
N LEU A 10 -60.17 -34.83 9.64
CA LEU A 10 -59.29 -34.09 8.73
C LEU A 10 -59.90 -32.89 7.96
N ALA A 11 -59.03 -31.93 7.59
CA ALA A 11 -58.91 -31.46 6.19
C ALA A 11 -57.51 -30.87 5.90
N VAL A 12 -56.92 -31.38 4.82
CA VAL A 12 -55.62 -31.07 4.24
C VAL A 12 -55.75 -29.94 3.21
N ALA A 13 -54.85 -28.96 3.22
CA ALA A 13 -54.33 -28.20 2.07
C ALA A 13 -53.21 -27.30 2.63
N GLY A 14 -51.95 -27.35 2.23
CA GLY A 14 -51.38 -27.57 0.90
C GLY A 14 -50.81 -26.25 0.40
N LEU A 15 -49.52 -26.25 0.02
CA LEU A 15 -48.73 -25.15 -0.60
C LEU A 15 -48.22 -24.07 0.37
N LEU A 16 -46.96 -23.64 0.39
CA LEU A 16 -45.78 -23.85 -0.45
C LEU A 16 -44.54 -23.81 0.46
N LEU A 17 -43.76 -24.89 0.45
CA LEU A 17 -42.36 -24.81 0.84
C LEU A 17 -41.67 -23.95 -0.22
N LEU A 18 -41.32 -22.71 0.15
CA LEU A 18 -40.31 -21.95 -0.56
C LEU A 18 -38.97 -22.63 -0.32
N SER A 19 -38.72 -23.71 -1.05
CA SER A 19 -37.36 -24.14 -1.37
C SER A 19 -36.78 -23.04 -2.25
N SER A 20 -36.25 -22.00 -1.61
CA SER A 20 -35.21 -21.17 -2.20
C SER A 20 -34.08 -22.13 -2.56
N ALA A 21 -34.08 -22.52 -3.83
CA ALA A 21 -32.96 -23.18 -4.45
C ALA A 21 -31.76 -22.26 -4.25
N CYS A 22 -30.95 -22.54 -3.23
CA CYS A 22 -29.57 -22.10 -3.21
C CYS A 22 -28.94 -22.73 -4.46
N SER A 23 -28.86 -21.96 -5.55
CA SER A 23 -27.81 -22.23 -6.51
C SER A 23 -26.54 -22.25 -5.68
N LYS A 24 -25.84 -23.38 -5.66
CA LYS A 24 -24.43 -23.39 -5.31
C LYS A 24 -23.77 -22.48 -6.33
N ASN A 25 -23.70 -21.19 -6.02
CA ASN A 25 -22.69 -20.36 -6.60
C ASN A 25 -21.40 -21.06 -6.20
N ASN A 26 -20.75 -21.67 -7.17
CA ASN A 26 -19.34 -22.02 -7.05
C ASN A 26 -18.57 -20.70 -7.01
N GLU A 27 -18.77 -19.91 -5.95
CA GLU A 27 -17.82 -18.88 -5.58
C GLU A 27 -16.53 -19.65 -5.37
N LYS A 28 -15.60 -19.48 -6.31
CA LYS A 28 -14.24 -19.98 -6.11
C LYS A 28 -13.78 -19.33 -4.83
N GLU A 29 -13.54 -20.15 -3.82
CA GLU A 29 -12.93 -19.70 -2.58
C GLU A 29 -11.64 -18.96 -2.95
N GLU A 30 -11.59 -17.66 -2.66
CA GLU A 30 -10.43 -16.85 -2.95
C GLU A 30 -9.33 -17.21 -1.97
N VAL A 31 -8.28 -17.85 -2.47
CA VAL A 31 -7.12 -18.26 -1.67
C VAL A 31 -6.13 -17.10 -1.61
N LEU A 32 -5.65 -16.77 -0.41
CA LEU A 32 -4.62 -15.76 -0.22
C LEU A 32 -3.33 -16.17 -0.94
N PRO A 33 -2.64 -15.24 -1.63
CA PRO A 33 -1.39 -15.55 -2.29
C PRO A 33 -0.29 -15.82 -1.26
N GLU A 34 0.56 -16.80 -1.56
CA GLU A 34 1.80 -17.01 -0.81
C GLU A 34 2.88 -16.06 -1.35
N LEU A 35 3.31 -15.10 -0.53
CA LEU A 35 4.34 -14.11 -0.84
C LEU A 35 5.71 -14.56 -0.31
N GLY A 36 6.79 -14.00 -0.85
CA GLY A 36 8.18 -14.28 -0.46
C GLY A 36 8.80 -15.53 -1.09
N LEU A 37 8.10 -16.20 -2.00
CA LEU A 37 8.52 -17.47 -2.62
C LEU A 37 9.17 -17.31 -4.00
N CYS A 38 9.29 -16.08 -4.49
CA CYS A 38 9.79 -15.74 -5.82
C CYS A 38 9.03 -16.46 -6.96
N LYS A 39 7.74 -16.70 -6.75
CA LYS A 39 6.86 -17.33 -7.74
C LYS A 39 6.23 -16.24 -8.63
N PRO A 40 6.60 -16.15 -9.92
CA PRO A 40 6.13 -15.07 -10.77
C PRO A 40 4.64 -15.22 -11.09
N VAL A 41 3.94 -14.08 -11.12
CA VAL A 41 2.59 -13.96 -11.68
C VAL A 41 2.57 -12.98 -12.86
N SER A 42 1.50 -13.02 -13.65
CA SER A 42 1.30 -12.06 -14.72
C SER A 42 0.89 -10.69 -14.17
N LEU A 43 1.39 -9.64 -14.80
CA LEU A 43 0.91 -8.27 -14.60
C LEU A 43 -0.58 -8.18 -14.89
N SER A 44 -1.27 -7.33 -14.14
CA SER A 44 -2.69 -7.07 -14.29
C SER A 44 -3.01 -5.61 -13.95
N SER A 45 -4.16 -5.15 -14.44
CA SER A 45 -4.75 -3.85 -14.10
C SER A 45 -3.82 -2.65 -14.37
N ARG A 46 -3.57 -1.77 -13.38
CA ARG A 46 -2.88 -0.48 -13.57
C ARG A 46 -1.37 -0.53 -13.34
N LEU A 47 -0.84 -1.67 -12.90
CA LEU A 47 0.60 -1.87 -12.76
C LEU A 47 1.22 -2.22 -14.11
N ASN A 48 2.25 -1.48 -14.49
CA ASN A 48 3.04 -1.71 -15.69
C ASN A 48 4.49 -1.99 -15.31
N TYR A 49 5.19 -2.73 -16.16
CA TYR A 49 6.63 -2.97 -16.02
C TYR A 49 7.33 -2.72 -17.35
N ASN A 50 8.35 -1.87 -17.33
CA ASN A 50 9.22 -1.64 -18.46
C ASN A 50 10.50 -2.46 -18.28
N SER A 51 10.64 -3.53 -19.05
CA SER A 51 11.80 -4.43 -18.97
C SER A 51 13.10 -3.79 -19.47
N ALA A 52 13.03 -2.74 -20.28
CA ALA A 52 14.22 -2.03 -20.77
C ALA A 52 14.83 -1.13 -19.67
N SER A 53 13.99 -0.51 -18.83
CA SER A 53 14.44 0.33 -17.72
C SER A 53 14.46 -0.38 -16.36
N GLY A 54 13.81 -1.54 -16.22
CA GLY A 54 13.64 -2.21 -14.93
C GLY A 54 12.74 -1.42 -13.98
N GLU A 55 11.71 -0.75 -14.52
CA GLU A 55 10.84 0.16 -13.77
C GLU A 55 9.40 -0.36 -13.73
N TYR A 56 8.82 -0.37 -12.53
CA TYR A 56 7.39 -0.51 -12.33
C TYR A 56 6.72 0.86 -12.29
N THR A 57 5.58 1.01 -12.95
CA THR A 57 4.76 2.22 -12.86
C THR A 57 3.32 1.90 -12.53
N TYR A 58 2.70 2.74 -11.72
CA TYR A 58 1.33 2.59 -11.26
C TYR A 58 0.64 3.96 -11.20
N THR A 59 -0.63 4.00 -11.58
CA THR A 59 -1.50 5.18 -11.39
C THR A 59 -2.66 4.78 -10.48
N THR A 60 -2.80 5.48 -9.35
CA THR A 60 -3.87 5.25 -8.40
C THR A 60 -5.22 5.72 -8.97
N SER A 61 -6.31 5.22 -8.42
CA SER A 61 -7.68 5.57 -8.83
C SER A 61 -7.97 7.08 -8.76
N GLY A 62 -7.36 7.80 -7.82
CA GLY A 62 -7.43 9.26 -7.63
C GLY A 62 -6.41 10.08 -8.44
N GLY A 63 -5.47 9.43 -9.14
CA GLY A 63 -4.49 10.09 -10.01
C GLY A 63 -3.10 10.31 -9.40
N GLY A 64 -2.81 9.65 -8.28
CA GLY A 64 -1.45 9.44 -7.79
C GLY A 64 -0.62 8.65 -8.80
N LYS A 65 0.67 8.97 -8.88
CA LYS A 65 1.64 8.31 -9.77
C LYS A 65 2.74 7.71 -8.93
N ILE A 66 3.05 6.44 -9.17
CA ILE A 66 4.15 5.72 -8.53
C ILE A 66 5.06 5.19 -9.64
N SER A 67 6.36 5.44 -9.51
CA SER A 67 7.43 4.92 -10.36
C SER A 67 8.47 4.27 -9.45
N ILE A 68 8.80 3.01 -9.68
CA ILE A 68 9.73 2.25 -8.84
C ILE A 68 10.78 1.60 -9.75
N GLY A 69 11.99 2.16 -9.76
CA GLY A 69 13.14 1.55 -10.42
C GLY A 69 13.85 0.57 -9.48
N LEU A 70 14.05 -0.66 -9.93
CA LEU A 70 14.61 -1.75 -9.10
C LEU A 70 16.01 -1.47 -8.52
N SER A 71 16.75 -0.54 -9.10
CA SER A 71 18.13 -0.20 -8.71
C SER A 71 18.42 1.30 -8.61
N SER A 72 17.38 2.16 -8.65
CA SER A 72 17.57 3.61 -8.76
C SER A 72 16.82 4.42 -7.70
N THR A 73 15.49 4.50 -7.80
CA THR A 73 14.66 5.37 -6.97
C THR A 73 13.19 4.99 -7.06
N ILE A 74 12.45 5.36 -6.03
CA ILE A 74 10.99 5.39 -6.00
C ILE A 74 10.56 6.85 -6.13
N LYS A 75 9.70 7.15 -7.08
CA LYS A 75 9.12 8.48 -7.31
C LYS A 75 7.63 8.42 -7.12
N ILE A 76 7.10 9.39 -6.41
CA ILE A 76 5.68 9.54 -6.11
C ILE A 76 5.26 10.94 -6.57
N GLY A 77 4.20 11.01 -7.36
CA GLY A 77 3.64 12.26 -7.86
C GLY A 77 2.11 12.22 -7.89
N HIS A 78 1.49 13.28 -8.42
CA HIS A 78 0.04 13.35 -8.55
C HIS A 78 -0.35 14.17 -9.78
N ARG A 79 -1.40 13.76 -10.51
CA ARG A 79 -1.85 14.48 -11.72
C ARG A 79 -2.27 15.93 -11.45
N ASP A 80 -2.81 16.19 -10.26
CA ASP A 80 -3.30 17.54 -9.87
C ASP A 80 -2.16 18.47 -9.44
N TYR A 81 -0.92 17.97 -9.45
CA TYR A 81 0.27 18.78 -9.24
C TYR A 81 1.44 18.18 -10.03
N GLU A 82 1.59 18.57 -11.30
CA GLU A 82 2.63 18.04 -12.19
C GLU A 82 4.06 18.30 -11.69
N GLY A 83 4.28 19.42 -10.98
CA GLY A 83 5.56 19.75 -10.37
C GLY A 83 5.83 19.11 -9.02
N PHE A 84 4.97 18.21 -8.51
CA PHE A 84 5.18 17.50 -7.25
C PHE A 84 5.91 16.18 -7.46
N GLY A 85 6.95 15.95 -6.64
CA GLY A 85 7.65 14.69 -6.53
C GLY A 85 8.14 14.44 -5.10
N ILE A 86 7.70 13.34 -4.49
CA ILE A 86 8.43 12.69 -3.40
C ILE A 86 9.37 11.67 -4.03
N GLU A 87 10.62 11.65 -3.58
CA GLU A 87 11.60 10.68 -4.05
C GLU A 87 12.20 9.92 -2.85
N LEU A 88 12.12 8.59 -2.89
CA LEU A 88 12.87 7.72 -2.00
C LEU A 88 14.06 7.16 -2.78
N TRP A 89 15.28 7.43 -2.33
CA TRP A 89 16.51 7.05 -3.03
C TRP A 89 17.61 6.65 -2.06
N GLY A 90 18.75 6.25 -2.61
CA GLY A 90 19.90 5.76 -1.86
C GLY A 90 20.24 4.33 -2.27
N THR A 91 21.53 4.02 -2.35
CA THR A 91 21.99 2.72 -2.80
C THR A 91 22.99 2.12 -1.82
N LEU A 92 23.02 0.79 -1.80
CA LEU A 92 23.97 0.00 -1.04
C LEU A 92 24.75 -0.89 -2.00
N THR A 93 26.05 -1.00 -1.75
CA THR A 93 26.89 -1.97 -2.45
C THR A 93 26.92 -3.25 -1.61
N THR A 94 26.31 -4.30 -2.13
CA THR A 94 26.26 -5.62 -1.50
C THR A 94 27.11 -6.62 -2.29
N SER A 95 27.29 -7.83 -1.76
CA SER A 95 27.88 -8.93 -2.53
C SER A 95 27.08 -9.28 -3.80
N GLY A 96 25.78 -8.94 -3.82
CA GLY A 96 24.88 -9.12 -4.97
C GLY A 96 24.78 -7.92 -5.90
N GLY A 97 25.68 -6.93 -5.77
CA GLY A 97 25.70 -5.71 -6.58
C GLY A 97 25.06 -4.50 -5.89
N ILE A 98 24.75 -3.48 -6.69
CA ILE A 98 24.11 -2.24 -6.22
C ILE A 98 22.62 -2.50 -6.00
N LYS A 99 22.14 -2.18 -4.80
CA LYS A 99 20.76 -2.39 -4.35
C LYS A 99 20.15 -1.07 -3.90
N LEU A 100 18.87 -0.85 -4.21
CA LEU A 100 18.13 0.31 -3.75
C LEU A 100 17.84 0.17 -2.24
N SER A 101 18.24 1.15 -1.43
CA SER A 101 17.84 1.22 -0.02
C SER A 101 16.60 2.09 0.19
N GLY A 102 16.38 3.08 -0.68
CA GLY A 102 15.29 4.06 -0.52
C GLY A 102 15.36 4.78 0.82
N ASN A 103 16.57 4.94 1.37
CA ASN A 103 16.76 5.48 2.71
C ASN A 103 16.52 6.98 2.79
N HIS A 104 16.90 7.72 1.75
CA HIS A 104 16.78 9.17 1.69
C HIS A 104 15.41 9.56 1.15
N GLU A 105 14.71 10.44 1.85
CA GLU A 105 13.41 10.98 1.47
C GLU A 105 13.56 12.45 1.08
N ASN A 106 13.22 12.75 -0.17
CA ASN A 106 13.25 14.08 -0.72
C ASN A 106 11.84 14.54 -1.12
N LEU A 107 11.61 15.83 -1.02
CA LEU A 107 10.48 16.52 -1.64
C LEU A 107 11.05 17.51 -2.66
N ASN A 108 10.64 17.37 -3.93
CA ASN A 108 11.08 18.22 -5.04
C ASN A 108 12.60 18.48 -5.09
N GLY A 109 13.40 17.43 -4.87
CA GLY A 109 14.86 17.48 -4.90
C GLY A 109 15.53 18.00 -3.62
N LYS A 110 14.79 18.57 -2.66
CA LYS A 110 15.29 18.89 -1.33
C LYS A 110 15.20 17.64 -0.44
N HIS A 111 16.33 17.22 0.12
CA HIS A 111 16.37 16.19 1.16
C HIS A 111 15.65 16.70 2.42
N LEU A 112 14.75 15.89 2.96
CA LEU A 112 13.99 16.15 4.18
C LEU A 112 14.54 15.31 5.35
N LYS A 113 14.69 14.01 5.11
CA LYS A 113 15.09 13.07 6.16
C LYS A 113 15.63 11.77 5.59
N ASP A 114 16.20 10.96 6.46
CA ASP A 114 16.30 9.53 6.20
C ASP A 114 15.20 8.76 6.92
N ARG A 115 14.83 7.61 6.37
CA ARG A 115 13.91 6.69 7.02
C ARG A 115 14.50 6.14 8.33
N LEU A 116 13.65 6.04 9.35
CA LEU A 116 14.09 5.59 10.68
C LEU A 116 13.84 4.09 10.90
N GLY A 117 12.78 3.54 10.31
CA GLY A 117 12.39 2.15 10.43
C GLY A 117 12.79 1.28 9.25
N ASN A 118 12.38 0.01 9.29
CA ASN A 118 12.52 -0.93 8.18
C ASN A 118 11.28 -0.97 7.27
N ARG A 119 10.26 -0.16 7.56
CA ARG A 119 9.04 -0.02 6.74
C ARG A 119 8.66 1.45 6.59
N ARG A 120 8.15 1.79 5.41
CA ARG A 120 7.67 3.14 5.08
C ARG A 120 6.45 3.01 4.19
N THR A 121 5.36 3.66 4.61
CA THR A 121 4.13 3.72 3.83
C THR A 121 3.84 5.16 3.42
N ILE A 122 3.48 5.35 2.15
CA ILE A 122 2.90 6.59 1.65
C ILE A 122 1.43 6.33 1.29
N VAL A 123 0.53 6.98 2.02
CA VAL A 123 -0.91 6.97 1.78
C VAL A 123 -1.26 8.15 0.89
N PHE A 124 -1.90 7.89 -0.23
CA PHE A 124 -2.39 8.90 -1.16
C PHE A 124 -3.73 9.49 -0.68
N PRO A 125 -4.11 10.71 -1.11
CA PRO A 125 -5.38 11.33 -0.72
C PRO A 125 -6.64 10.53 -1.07
N ASP A 126 -6.55 9.62 -2.05
CA ASP A 126 -7.62 8.72 -2.47
C ASP A 126 -7.69 7.41 -1.64
N GLY A 127 -6.78 7.25 -0.68
CA GLY A 127 -6.68 6.06 0.16
C GLY A 127 -5.80 4.95 -0.41
N ALA A 128 -5.23 5.11 -1.61
CA ALA A 128 -4.23 4.16 -2.10
C ALA A 128 -2.98 4.19 -1.22
N LYS A 129 -2.32 3.05 -1.04
CA LYS A 129 -1.12 2.89 -0.22
C LYS A 129 0.01 2.31 -1.04
N LEU A 130 1.21 2.87 -0.85
CA LEU A 130 2.47 2.23 -1.23
C LEU A 130 3.24 1.93 0.05
N THR A 131 3.51 0.66 0.31
CA THR A 131 4.36 0.22 1.42
C THR A 131 5.66 -0.32 0.86
N ILE A 132 6.79 0.12 1.41
CA ILE A 132 8.10 -0.49 1.15
C ILE A 132 8.63 -1.15 2.41
N VAL A 133 9.26 -2.31 2.24
CA VAL A 133 9.87 -3.09 3.32
C VAL A 133 11.35 -3.28 3.00
N THR A 134 12.19 -3.09 4.01
CA THR A 134 13.64 -3.29 3.92
C THR A 134 14.12 -4.30 4.94
N LYS A 135 15.31 -4.85 4.71
CA LYS A 135 15.93 -5.86 5.59
C LYS A 135 16.22 -5.35 7.00
N GLY A 136 16.52 -4.05 7.12
CA GLY A 136 16.73 -3.34 8.37
C GLY A 136 16.62 -1.83 8.15
N PRO A 137 16.81 -1.03 9.21
CA PRO A 137 16.92 0.42 9.10
C PRO A 137 18.06 0.80 8.14
N ALA A 138 17.79 1.69 7.18
CA ALA A 138 18.74 2.10 6.13
C ALA A 138 19.32 0.98 5.23
N ASP A 139 18.74 -0.22 5.26
CA ASP A 139 19.18 -1.38 4.45
C ASP A 139 18.42 -1.47 3.11
N GLU A 140 18.75 -2.49 2.30
CA GLU A 140 18.15 -2.74 0.99
C GLU A 140 16.65 -3.02 1.06
N ILE A 141 15.91 -2.58 0.04
CA ILE A 141 14.50 -2.91 -0.17
C ILE A 141 14.38 -4.39 -0.53
N ILE A 142 13.49 -5.09 0.20
CA ILE A 142 13.18 -6.50 -0.01
C ILE A 142 11.81 -6.70 -0.66
N SER A 143 10.89 -5.75 -0.51
CA SER A 143 9.62 -5.76 -1.22
C SER A 143 8.96 -4.39 -1.28
N PHE A 144 8.00 -4.24 -2.20
CA PHE A 144 6.95 -3.23 -2.08
C PHE A 144 5.58 -3.85 -2.32
N SER A 145 4.58 -3.22 -1.71
CA SER A 145 3.17 -3.55 -1.88
C SER A 145 2.40 -2.27 -2.26
N ILE A 146 1.42 -2.40 -3.17
CA ILE A 146 0.46 -1.34 -3.49
C ILE A 146 -0.94 -1.85 -3.19
N TYR A 147 -1.74 -1.06 -2.47
CA TYR A 147 -3.16 -1.34 -2.20
C TYR A 147 -4.00 -0.15 -2.65
N ASP A 148 -4.98 -0.37 -3.52
CA ASP A 148 -5.87 0.67 -4.06
C ASP A 148 -7.29 0.10 -4.22
N GLY A 149 -8.06 0.16 -3.14
CA GLY A 149 -9.38 -0.45 -3.05
C GLY A 149 -9.33 -1.97 -3.21
N ALA A 150 -9.92 -2.49 -4.28
CA ALA A 150 -9.87 -3.92 -4.59
C ALA A 150 -8.59 -4.36 -5.30
N GLU A 151 -7.76 -3.42 -5.74
CA GLU A 151 -6.54 -3.73 -6.48
C GLU A 151 -5.35 -3.83 -5.54
N SER A 152 -4.54 -4.87 -5.69
CA SER A 152 -3.29 -4.97 -4.96
C SER A 152 -2.18 -5.65 -5.76
N HIS A 153 -0.95 -5.25 -5.45
CA HIS A 153 0.26 -5.70 -6.10
C HIS A 153 1.36 -5.92 -5.06
N HIS A 154 2.16 -6.97 -5.24
CA HIS A 154 3.32 -7.25 -4.40
C HIS A 154 4.51 -7.67 -5.26
N VAL A 155 5.63 -6.96 -5.11
CA VAL A 155 6.89 -7.27 -5.79
C VAL A 155 7.95 -7.57 -4.74
N ASN A 156 8.61 -8.71 -4.92
CA ASN A 156 9.75 -9.13 -4.13
C ASN A 156 11.06 -8.68 -4.82
N PHE A 157 11.81 -7.82 -4.15
CA PHE A 157 13.07 -7.23 -4.64
C PHE A 157 14.27 -8.18 -4.48
N VAL A 158 14.17 -9.21 -3.63
CA VAL A 158 15.25 -10.19 -3.47
C VAL A 158 15.50 -10.93 -4.78
N CYS A 159 14.41 -11.24 -5.50
CA CYS A 159 14.42 -11.94 -6.79
C CYS A 159 13.81 -11.14 -7.94
N ASN A 160 13.55 -9.84 -7.75
CA ASN A 160 12.95 -8.95 -8.74
C ASN A 160 11.70 -9.54 -9.42
N THR A 161 10.79 -10.09 -8.62
CA THR A 161 9.65 -10.86 -9.09
C THR A 161 8.35 -10.26 -8.60
N LEU A 162 7.39 -10.06 -9.51
CA LEU A 162 6.00 -9.80 -9.18
C LEU A 162 5.36 -11.10 -8.67
N GLU A 163 4.97 -11.14 -7.40
CA GLU A 163 4.42 -12.34 -6.75
C GLU A 163 2.90 -12.28 -6.60
N TYR A 164 2.34 -11.07 -6.57
CA TYR A 164 0.90 -10.88 -6.65
C TYR A 164 0.55 -9.63 -7.46
N SER A 165 -0.53 -9.73 -8.23
CA SER A 165 -1.11 -8.62 -9.00
C SER A 165 -2.53 -9.02 -9.38
N GLY A 166 -3.53 -8.31 -8.84
CA GLY A 166 -4.92 -8.67 -9.06
C GLY A 166 -5.94 -7.67 -8.52
N GLN A 167 -7.21 -7.96 -8.82
CA GLN A 167 -8.38 -7.19 -8.36
C GLN A 167 -9.30 -8.10 -7.53
N SER A 168 -9.09 -8.13 -6.21
CA SER A 168 -9.97 -8.74 -5.22
C SER A 168 -9.95 -7.88 -3.95
N ALA A 169 -11.13 -7.41 -3.54
CA ALA A 169 -11.27 -6.65 -2.30
C ALA A 169 -10.92 -7.48 -1.06
N PHE A 170 -11.21 -8.79 -1.09
CA PHE A 170 -10.87 -9.69 0.00
C PHE A 170 -9.35 -9.88 0.10
N ILE A 171 -8.67 -10.17 -1.01
CA ILE A 171 -7.21 -10.35 -1.01
C ILE A 171 -6.50 -9.04 -0.68
N ALA A 172 -6.87 -7.94 -1.33
CA ALA A 172 -6.26 -6.63 -1.08
C ALA A 172 -6.37 -6.25 0.39
N LYS A 173 -7.55 -6.37 0.99
CA LYS A 173 -7.75 -6.11 2.42
C LYS A 173 -6.97 -7.08 3.31
N SER A 174 -6.99 -8.37 3.01
CA SER A 174 -6.32 -9.37 3.85
C SER A 174 -4.81 -9.20 3.84
N LEU A 175 -4.23 -8.80 2.70
CA LEU A 175 -2.81 -8.51 2.59
C LEU A 175 -2.46 -7.18 3.29
N ASP A 176 -3.26 -6.13 3.11
CA ASP A 176 -3.07 -4.84 3.78
C ASP A 176 -3.19 -4.96 5.31
N ASP A 177 -4.20 -5.69 5.81
CA ASP A 177 -4.38 -5.94 7.25
C ASP A 177 -3.24 -6.76 7.87
N ALA A 178 -2.52 -7.56 7.07
CA ALA A 178 -1.40 -8.39 7.52
C ALA A 178 -0.05 -7.67 7.42
N GLU A 179 0.04 -6.58 6.66
CA GLU A 179 1.27 -5.80 6.48
C GLU A 179 1.29 -4.62 7.44
N ALA A 180 2.31 -4.57 8.31
CA ALA A 180 2.53 -3.41 9.16
C ALA A 180 3.03 -2.23 8.32
N ASP A 181 2.49 -1.02 8.51
CA ASP A 181 2.86 0.14 7.68
C ASP A 181 4.23 0.76 8.04
N GLY A 182 4.72 0.56 9.28
CA GLY A 182 5.89 1.25 9.78
C GLY A 182 5.68 2.75 9.87
N GLU A 183 6.64 3.55 9.40
CA GLU A 183 6.52 5.01 9.36
C GLU A 183 5.60 5.44 8.23
N THR A 184 4.43 6.01 8.54
CA THR A 184 3.42 6.34 7.53
C THR A 184 3.25 7.82 7.31
N ALA A 185 3.38 8.25 6.06
CA ALA A 185 3.07 9.61 5.63
C ALA A 185 1.91 9.67 4.66
N THR A 186 1.39 10.88 4.53
CA THR A 186 0.50 11.28 3.44
C THR A 186 0.84 12.71 3.05
N PHE A 187 0.20 13.20 1.99
CA PHE A 187 0.37 14.57 1.53
C PHE A 187 -0.98 15.21 1.23
N GLU A 188 -1.07 16.52 1.45
CA GLU A 188 -2.21 17.33 1.07
C GLU A 188 -1.86 18.21 -0.11
N LEU A 189 -2.66 18.13 -1.17
CA LEU A 189 -2.61 19.08 -2.27
C LEU A 189 -3.54 20.24 -1.93
N THR A 190 -2.96 21.41 -1.67
CA THR A 190 -3.72 22.63 -1.39
C THR A 190 -3.84 23.49 -2.64
N ALA A 191 -4.66 24.54 -2.57
CA ALA A 191 -4.76 25.53 -3.64
C ALA A 191 -3.42 26.24 -3.90
N THR A 192 -2.59 26.39 -2.87
CA THR A 192 -1.34 27.16 -2.94
C THR A 192 -0.10 26.27 -3.06
N GLY A 193 -0.18 24.99 -2.72
CA GLY A 193 1.02 24.19 -2.51
C GLY A 193 0.75 22.74 -2.16
N LEU A 194 1.70 22.18 -1.41
CA LEU A 194 1.67 20.83 -0.89
C LEU A 194 2.19 20.82 0.54
N LEU A 195 1.54 20.00 1.39
CA LEU A 195 2.01 19.66 2.73
C LEU A 195 2.31 18.17 2.77
N LEU A 196 3.49 17.78 3.24
CA LEU A 196 3.90 16.38 3.46
C LEU A 196 4.10 16.17 4.95
N TYR A 197 3.47 15.14 5.50
CA TYR A 197 3.52 14.88 6.93
C TYR A 197 3.37 13.39 7.24
N ASN A 198 4.03 12.95 8.30
CA ASN A 198 3.73 11.67 8.93
C ASN A 198 2.37 11.75 9.63
N ILE A 199 1.63 10.63 9.65
CA ILE A 199 0.28 10.54 10.24
C ILE A 199 0.16 9.48 11.34
N TYR A 200 0.97 8.42 11.27
CA TYR A 200 1.07 7.41 12.30
C TYR A 200 2.32 6.55 12.11
N ARG A 201 2.63 5.77 13.14
CA ARG A 201 3.53 4.63 13.05
C ARG A 201 2.78 3.33 13.36
N GLU A 202 3.04 2.26 12.62
CA GLU A 202 2.47 0.94 12.85
C GLU A 202 3.56 -0.13 12.74
N ASP A 203 4.20 -0.43 13.88
CA ASP A 203 5.29 -1.42 13.90
C ASP A 203 4.77 -2.88 13.86
N GLU A 204 3.51 -3.07 14.29
CA GLU A 204 2.78 -4.34 14.26
C GLU A 204 1.39 -4.12 13.60
N PRO A 205 0.89 -5.04 12.76
CA PRO A 205 -0.37 -4.84 12.06
C PRO A 205 -1.55 -4.60 13.02
N GLY A 206 -2.32 -3.55 12.78
CA GLY A 206 -3.45 -3.13 13.61
C GLY A 206 -3.08 -2.20 14.78
N ASN A 207 -1.79 -2.07 15.12
CA ASN A 207 -1.33 -1.28 16.26
C ASN A 207 -0.80 0.10 15.83
N LYS A 208 -1.71 0.97 15.37
CA LYS A 208 -1.38 2.32 14.89
C LYS A 208 -1.22 3.31 16.05
N VAL A 209 -0.07 3.97 16.11
CA VAL A 209 0.21 5.12 16.98
C VAL A 209 0.12 6.39 16.15
N TYR A 210 -0.97 7.13 16.29
CA TYR A 210 -1.22 8.33 15.50
C TYR A 210 -0.41 9.52 15.98
N GLU A 211 0.29 10.15 15.05
CA GLU A 211 1.07 11.36 15.27
C GLU A 211 1.15 12.14 13.97
N ARG A 212 0.67 13.38 13.98
CA ARG A 212 0.77 14.26 12.81
C ARG A 212 2.01 15.12 12.92
N VAL A 213 3.04 14.78 12.15
CA VAL A 213 4.33 15.51 12.14
C VAL A 213 4.59 16.07 10.74
N MET A 214 4.67 17.39 10.62
CA MET A 214 5.03 18.03 9.35
C MET A 214 6.46 17.66 8.98
N LEU A 215 6.66 17.18 7.76
CA LEU A 215 7.99 16.86 7.22
C LEU A 215 8.46 17.96 6.29
N GLY A 216 7.58 18.42 5.40
CA GLY A 216 7.93 19.48 4.46
C GLY A 216 6.72 20.13 3.81
N GLU A 217 6.92 21.34 3.32
CA GLU A 217 5.92 22.04 2.49
C GLU A 217 6.60 22.70 1.30
N LEU A 218 5.79 22.97 0.27
CA LEU A 218 6.21 23.81 -0.85
C LEU A 218 5.03 24.56 -1.47
N SER A 219 5.36 25.63 -2.19
CA SER A 219 4.39 26.44 -2.94
C SER A 219 4.38 26.08 -4.42
N ARG A 220 3.21 26.09 -5.05
CA ARG A 220 3.03 25.94 -6.50
C ARG A 220 3.77 27.01 -7.31
N SER A 221 3.89 28.23 -6.78
CA SER A 221 4.62 29.31 -7.45
C SER A 221 6.14 29.17 -7.38
N GLN A 222 6.64 28.37 -6.43
CA GLN A 222 8.07 28.18 -6.16
C GLN A 222 8.35 26.71 -5.82
N PRO A 223 8.15 25.78 -6.77
CA PRO A 223 8.13 24.33 -6.49
C PRO A 223 9.47 23.78 -5.99
N ASN A 224 10.57 24.52 -6.15
CA ASN A 224 11.90 24.11 -5.67
C ASN A 224 12.28 24.78 -4.33
N MET A 225 11.43 25.65 -3.79
CA MET A 225 11.60 26.23 -2.46
C MET A 225 10.79 25.41 -1.46
N VAL A 226 11.46 24.39 -0.94
CA VAL A 226 10.89 23.47 0.04
C VAL A 226 11.29 23.91 1.43
N ASN A 227 10.31 24.15 2.31
CA ASN A 227 10.58 24.29 3.73
C ASN A 227 10.57 22.90 4.35
N ASP A 228 11.66 22.56 5.02
CA ASP A 228 11.86 21.32 5.74
C ASP A 228 11.64 21.56 7.24
N TYR A 229 10.86 20.68 7.87
CA TYR A 229 10.51 20.75 9.29
C TYR A 229 11.00 19.55 10.08
N PHE A 230 11.66 18.58 9.45
CA PHE A 230 12.12 17.40 10.15
C PHE A 230 13.40 17.72 10.93
N ASP A 231 13.31 17.67 12.25
CA ASP A 231 14.47 17.71 13.13
C ASP A 231 14.91 16.27 13.41
N ASP A 232 16.06 15.88 12.87
CA ASP A 232 16.54 14.50 12.98
C ASP A 232 16.92 14.19 14.43
N PRO A 233 16.19 13.31 15.14
CA PRO A 233 16.45 13.00 16.53
C PRO A 233 17.83 12.34 16.74
N ARG A 234 18.46 11.84 15.67
CA ARG A 234 19.80 11.25 15.70
C ARG A 234 20.90 12.31 15.76
N LEU A 235 20.59 13.56 15.40
CA LEU A 235 21.55 14.67 15.32
C LEU A 235 21.48 15.63 16.51
N GLY A 236 20.51 15.47 17.42
CA GLY A 236 20.31 16.32 18.61
C GLY A 236 21.41 16.26 19.69
N HIS A 237 22.60 15.76 19.37
CA HIS A 237 23.76 15.67 20.28
C HIS A 237 25.01 16.40 19.75
N THR A 238 24.88 17.35 18.83
CA THR A 238 26.00 18.22 18.40
C THR A 238 25.97 19.58 19.05
#